data_AF-A0A2H0NZP4-F1
#
_entry.id   AF-A0A2H0NZP4-F1
#
_cell.length_a   1.000
_cell.length_b   1.000
_cell.length_c   1.000
_cell.angle_alpha   90.00
_cell.angle_beta   90.00
_cell.angle_gamma   90.00
#
_symmetry.space_group_name_H-M   'P 1'
#
loop_
_entity.id
_entity.type
_entity.pdbx_description
1 polymer ?
#
loop_
_entity_poly.entity_id
_entity_poly.type
_entity_poly.pdbx_seq_one_letter_code
_entity_poly.pdbx_strand_id
1 'polypeptide(L)'
;FCRAILRRTVVRGAPLIVIDGARAGSDRRAGFAPPDPAHPGVTIALSAGPVLIERKKGLFGKTLIALPEDPRAWAELGVPPPALDALRKDAASAKSENGPWGGVRIYRDQSRRGTYTPQEQAGELLERLLLLGLEREGFASSTYAARAWARAARLLFSARVAEEYGNDSFLDPDRKQELRDWIERGDESDDLLVASWSSSRGNVVDPRRGGPDSQVQYERHARQTCTRSLLSDHLAEAARNLAARVRTVEALLDSGLITAETAKASAEKAASAEAATRASLLASPPVCDGRFGADEAGLHRSAALLAEVSRAERAFRERKSRGSNND
;
A
#
# COMPACT_ATOMS: atom_id res chain seq x y z
N PHE A 1 10.10 19.19 -8.76
CA PHE A 1 8.72 19.37 -8.31
C PHE A 1 8.55 19.07 -6.80
N CYS A 2 9.05 17.95 -6.26
CA CYS A 2 8.82 17.61 -4.82
C CYS A 2 9.50 18.49 -3.75
N ARG A 3 10.54 19.27 -4.11
CA ARG A 3 11.43 19.94 -3.14
C ARG A 3 10.70 20.92 -2.20
N ALA A 4 9.65 21.59 -2.67
CA ALA A 4 8.89 22.55 -1.86
C ALA A 4 8.10 21.83 -0.74
N ILE A 5 7.42 20.74 -1.08
CA ILE A 5 6.63 19.94 -0.15
C ILE A 5 7.55 19.27 0.88
N LEU A 6 8.66 18.67 0.45
CA LEU A 6 9.64 18.03 1.35
C LEU A 6 10.22 19.00 2.38
N ARG A 7 10.65 20.19 1.93
CA ARG A 7 11.20 21.21 2.84
C ARG A 7 10.20 21.60 3.93
N ARG A 8 8.94 21.83 3.57
CA ARG A 8 7.91 22.23 4.54
C ARG A 8 7.51 21.09 5.47
N THR A 9 7.55 19.85 4.99
CA THR A 9 7.32 18.65 5.80
C THR A 9 8.33 18.55 6.94
N VAL A 10 9.62 18.74 6.64
CA VAL A 10 10.68 18.64 7.65
C VAL A 10 10.65 19.83 8.62
N VAL A 11 10.34 21.04 8.13
CA VAL A 11 10.30 22.27 8.93
C VAL A 11 9.18 22.29 9.99
N ARG A 12 8.03 21.65 9.72
CA ARG A 12 6.91 21.57 10.69
C ARG A 12 7.10 20.49 11.77
N GLY A 13 8.23 19.78 11.78
CA GLY A 13 8.55 18.73 12.75
C GLY A 13 9.00 17.46 12.03
N ALA A 14 10.26 17.07 12.27
CA ALA A 14 10.87 15.88 11.69
C ALA A 14 10.19 14.61 12.23
N PRO A 15 9.75 13.69 11.36
CA PRO A 15 9.19 12.43 11.81
C PRO A 15 10.30 11.52 12.37
N LEU A 16 9.96 10.69 13.34
CA LEU A 16 10.80 9.57 13.75
C LEU A 16 10.77 8.51 12.65
N ILE A 17 11.94 8.04 12.21
CA ILE A 17 12.06 6.98 11.22
C ILE A 17 12.55 5.72 11.93
N VAL A 18 11.79 4.62 11.80
CA VAL A 18 12.14 3.32 12.40
C VAL A 18 12.12 2.22 11.34
N ILE A 19 12.96 1.19 11.53
CA ILE A 19 12.87 -0.06 10.76
C ILE A 19 12.06 -1.06 11.59
N ASP A 20 10.76 -1.16 11.32
CA ASP A 20 9.85 -2.08 12.01
C ASP A 20 8.69 -2.46 11.08
N GLY A 21 8.81 -3.62 10.41
CA GLY A 21 7.80 -4.13 9.48
C GLY A 21 6.45 -4.43 10.14
N ALA A 22 6.42 -4.72 11.44
CA ALA A 22 5.18 -4.88 12.18
C ALA A 22 4.46 -3.54 12.40
N ARG A 23 5.21 -2.44 12.57
CA ARG A 23 4.66 -1.08 12.68
C ARG A 23 4.36 -0.42 11.33
N ALA A 24 4.98 -0.87 10.24
CA ALA A 24 4.72 -0.36 8.89
C ALA A 24 3.25 -0.51 8.44
N GLY A 25 2.50 -1.44 9.05
CA GLY A 25 1.04 -1.54 8.88
C GLY A 25 0.62 -2.15 7.55
N SER A 26 -0.54 -1.73 7.03
CA SER A 26 -1.16 -2.25 5.81
C SER A 26 -0.25 -2.09 4.58
N ASP A 27 0.58 -1.04 4.58
CA ASP A 27 1.58 -0.74 3.58
C ASP A 27 2.90 -1.39 4.00
N ARG A 28 3.01 -2.71 3.81
CA ARG A 28 4.10 -3.56 4.34
C ARG A 28 5.53 -3.14 3.99
N ARG A 29 5.74 -2.20 3.08
CA ARG A 29 7.06 -1.64 2.74
C ARG A 29 7.40 -0.42 3.61
N ALA A 30 6.43 0.47 3.80
CA ALA A 30 6.54 1.64 4.64
C ALA A 30 5.15 2.19 4.97
N GLY A 31 4.96 2.70 6.18
CA GLY A 31 3.69 3.28 6.59
C GLY A 31 3.83 4.21 7.80
N PHE A 32 2.72 4.88 8.14
CA PHE A 32 2.64 5.61 9.40
C PHE A 32 2.39 4.63 10.53
N ALA A 33 3.26 4.67 11.54
CA ALA A 33 3.12 3.84 12.73
C ALA A 33 2.24 4.55 13.76
N PRO A 34 1.52 3.79 14.61
CA PRO A 34 0.83 4.37 15.75
C PRO A 34 1.82 5.12 16.66
N PRO A 35 1.37 6.19 17.34
CA PRO A 35 2.23 7.00 18.19
C PRO A 35 2.82 6.18 19.33
N ASP A 36 4.09 6.46 19.63
CA ASP A 36 4.82 5.84 20.73
C ASP A 36 4.81 6.82 21.92
N PRO A 37 4.50 6.40 23.16
CA PRO A 37 4.55 7.30 24.32
C PRO A 37 5.91 7.98 24.50
N ALA A 38 7.00 7.32 24.09
CA ALA A 38 8.35 7.89 24.12
C ALA A 38 8.61 8.88 22.97
N HIS A 39 7.82 8.81 21.89
CA HIS A 39 7.94 9.64 20.70
C HIS A 39 6.55 10.08 20.22
N PRO A 40 5.97 11.13 20.82
CA PRO A 40 4.60 11.57 20.54
C PRO A 40 4.43 12.20 19.14
N GLY A 41 5.53 12.37 18.39
CA GLY A 41 5.51 12.86 17.01
C GLY A 41 5.10 11.80 15.99
N VAL A 42 4.98 12.22 14.74
CA VAL A 42 4.68 11.32 13.61
C VAL A 42 5.83 10.32 13.46
N THR A 43 5.50 9.03 13.41
CA THR A 43 6.47 7.96 13.16
C THR A 43 6.23 7.35 11.78
N ILE A 44 7.30 7.28 10.98
CA ILE A 44 7.34 6.53 9.72
C ILE A 44 8.08 5.22 9.99
N ALA A 45 7.39 4.10 9.83
CA ALA A 45 7.99 2.77 9.94
C ALA A 45 8.26 2.21 8.54
N LEU A 46 9.51 1.80 8.31
CA LEU A 46 9.94 1.09 7.11
C LEU A 46 10.06 -0.40 7.45
N SER A 47 9.70 -1.28 6.52
CA SER A 47 10.02 -2.71 6.65
C SER A 47 11.47 -2.95 6.23
N ALA A 48 12.12 -3.91 6.90
CA ALA A 48 13.43 -4.40 6.49
C ALA A 48 13.35 -5.24 5.20
N GLY A 49 12.18 -5.77 4.87
CA GLY A 49 11.97 -6.71 3.78
C GLY A 49 10.89 -7.74 4.12
N PRO A 50 10.27 -8.36 3.11
CA PRO A 50 9.11 -9.21 3.31
C PRO A 50 9.51 -10.53 3.97
N VAL A 51 8.63 -11.07 4.81
CA VAL A 51 8.69 -12.47 5.22
C VAL A 51 8.10 -13.33 4.11
N LEU A 52 8.86 -14.31 3.66
CA LEU A 52 8.52 -15.16 2.52
C LEU A 52 8.48 -16.63 2.96
N ILE A 53 7.51 -17.36 2.41
CA ILE A 53 7.45 -18.82 2.49
C ILE A 53 7.29 -19.42 1.09
N GLU A 54 7.79 -20.64 0.90
CA GLU A 54 7.60 -21.37 -0.36
C GLU A 54 6.29 -22.16 -0.33
N ARG A 55 5.38 -21.82 -1.24
CA ARG A 55 4.22 -22.65 -1.60
C ARG A 55 4.61 -23.61 -2.73
N LYS A 56 4.33 -24.90 -2.56
CA LYS A 56 4.41 -25.87 -3.66
C LYS A 56 3.26 -25.63 -4.62
N LYS A 57 3.55 -25.46 -5.91
CA LYS A 57 2.59 -25.37 -7.02
C LYS A 57 2.79 -26.61 -7.91
N GLY A 58 2.02 -27.65 -7.64
CA GLY A 58 2.11 -28.95 -8.35
C GLY A 58 3.40 -29.72 -8.04
N LEU A 59 3.77 -30.63 -8.95
CA LEU A 59 4.92 -31.54 -8.78
C LEU A 59 6.29 -30.86 -8.87
N PHE A 60 6.41 -29.74 -9.60
CA PHE A 60 7.72 -29.09 -9.85
C PHE A 60 7.73 -27.56 -9.65
N GLY A 61 6.59 -26.91 -9.44
CA GLY A 61 6.53 -25.46 -9.24
C GLY A 61 6.69 -25.06 -7.78
N LYS A 62 7.41 -23.97 -7.52
CA LYS A 62 7.40 -23.28 -6.23
C LYS A 62 7.00 -21.81 -6.44
N THR A 63 6.20 -21.27 -5.54
CA THR A 63 5.80 -19.86 -5.55
C THR A 63 6.09 -19.27 -4.18
N LEU A 64 6.73 -18.11 -4.12
CA LEU A 64 6.96 -17.40 -2.86
C LEU A 64 5.72 -16.60 -2.48
N ILE A 65 5.28 -16.73 -1.23
CA ILE A 65 4.17 -15.95 -0.67
C ILE A 65 4.72 -15.02 0.40
N ALA A 66 4.40 -13.73 0.28
CA ALA A 66 4.73 -12.73 1.29
C ALA A 66 3.71 -12.71 2.44
N LEU A 67 4.18 -12.92 3.66
CA LEU A 67 3.37 -12.95 4.87
C LEU A 67 3.28 -11.56 5.53
N PRO A 68 2.15 -11.24 6.20
CA PRO A 68 2.06 -10.04 7.01
C PRO A 68 2.95 -10.14 8.26
N GLU A 69 3.66 -9.05 8.56
CA GLU A 69 4.41 -8.91 9.80
C GLU A 69 3.57 -8.29 10.93
N ASP A 70 2.61 -7.41 10.57
CA ASP A 70 1.74 -6.74 11.54
C ASP A 70 0.82 -7.76 12.24
N PRO A 71 0.87 -7.90 13.58
CA PRO A 71 -0.02 -8.76 14.35
C PRO A 71 -1.51 -8.45 14.12
N ARG A 72 -1.87 -7.20 13.85
CA ARG A 72 -3.25 -6.79 13.56
C ARG A 72 -3.80 -7.47 12.32
N ALA A 73 -2.95 -7.69 11.31
CA ALA A 73 -3.35 -8.40 10.10
C ALA A 73 -3.73 -9.86 10.39
N TRP A 74 -3.12 -10.52 11.37
CA TRP A 74 -3.48 -11.88 11.77
C TRP A 74 -4.77 -11.90 12.61
N ALA A 75 -4.93 -10.93 13.52
CA ALA A 75 -6.14 -10.74 14.30
C ALA A 75 -7.38 -10.45 13.42
N GLU A 76 -7.25 -9.59 12.40
CA GLU A 76 -8.30 -9.31 11.42
C GLU A 76 -8.72 -10.54 10.63
N LEU A 77 -7.76 -11.41 10.31
CA LEU A 77 -8.01 -12.70 9.69
C LEU A 77 -8.62 -13.71 10.66
N GLY A 78 -8.64 -13.45 11.97
CA GLY A 78 -9.13 -14.42 12.96
C GLY A 78 -8.31 -15.72 12.99
N VAL A 79 -7.02 -15.65 12.64
CA VAL A 79 -6.10 -16.79 12.67
C VAL A 79 -4.85 -16.41 13.47
N PRO A 80 -4.20 -17.35 14.19
CA PRO A 80 -2.98 -17.03 14.90
C PRO A 80 -1.82 -16.73 13.92
N PRO A 81 -0.87 -15.87 14.30
CA PRO A 81 0.36 -15.71 13.54
C PRO A 81 1.14 -17.05 13.56
N PRO A 82 1.69 -17.49 12.42
CA PRO A 82 2.46 -18.72 12.37
C PRO A 82 3.78 -18.56 13.14
N ALA A 83 4.21 -19.61 13.80
CA ALA A 83 5.45 -19.63 14.59
C ALA A 83 6.69 -19.76 13.70
N LEU A 84 6.92 -18.77 12.83
CA LEU A 84 8.05 -18.72 11.91
C LEU A 84 9.20 -17.90 12.47
N ASP A 85 10.42 -18.40 12.35
CA ASP A 85 11.64 -17.70 12.74
C ASP A 85 11.78 -16.36 12.00
N ALA A 86 11.41 -16.30 10.71
CA ALA A 86 11.45 -15.06 9.95
C ALA A 86 10.51 -13.96 10.48
N LEU A 87 9.47 -14.31 11.25
CA LEU A 87 8.58 -13.33 11.90
C LEU A 87 9.11 -12.84 13.26
N ARG A 88 10.12 -13.51 13.82
CA ARG A 88 10.70 -13.17 15.12
C ARG A 88 11.82 -12.14 14.95
N LYS A 89 11.82 -11.11 15.81
CA LYS A 89 12.83 -10.03 15.76
C LYS A 89 14.24 -10.51 16.14
N ASP A 90 14.33 -11.54 16.97
CA ASP A 90 15.55 -12.06 17.60
C ASP A 90 16.07 -13.36 16.95
N ALA A 91 15.40 -13.87 15.93
CA ALA A 91 15.83 -15.11 15.29
C ALA A 91 17.15 -14.94 14.54
N ALA A 92 18.10 -15.84 14.80
CA ALA A 92 19.34 -15.92 14.06
C ALA A 92 19.11 -16.62 12.71
N SER A 93 19.52 -15.97 11.61
CA SER A 93 19.51 -16.60 10.29
C SER A 93 20.50 -17.77 10.25
N ALA A 94 20.09 -18.89 9.65
CA ALA A 94 20.97 -20.04 9.41
C ALA A 94 21.96 -19.77 8.28
N LYS A 95 21.53 -19.04 7.23
CA LYS A 95 22.38 -18.59 6.12
C LYS A 95 21.78 -17.35 5.44
N SER A 96 22.58 -16.72 4.59
CA SER A 96 22.16 -15.64 3.69
C SER A 96 22.47 -16.02 2.25
N GLU A 97 21.57 -15.70 1.34
CA GLU A 97 21.74 -15.88 -0.11
C GLU A 97 21.24 -14.65 -0.85
N ASN A 98 21.77 -14.40 -2.05
CA ASN A 98 21.18 -13.39 -2.93
C ASN A 98 20.03 -14.03 -3.69
N GLY A 99 18.88 -13.39 -3.66
CA GLY A 99 17.68 -13.81 -4.34
C GLY A 99 17.04 -12.65 -5.12
N PRO A 100 15.83 -12.86 -5.67
CA PRO A 100 15.12 -11.82 -6.41
C PRO A 100 14.74 -10.61 -5.55
N TRP A 101 14.77 -10.74 -4.21
CA TRP A 101 14.50 -9.69 -3.23
C TRP A 101 15.78 -9.07 -2.64
N GLY A 102 16.88 -9.10 -3.39
CA GLY A 102 18.21 -8.72 -2.87
C GLY A 102 18.75 -9.78 -1.90
N GLY A 103 19.27 -9.34 -0.76
CA GLY A 103 19.77 -10.24 0.28
C GLY A 103 18.62 -10.96 0.98
N VAL A 104 18.59 -12.29 0.91
CA VAL A 104 17.59 -13.14 1.58
C VAL A 104 18.24 -13.90 2.73
N ARG A 105 17.72 -13.68 3.94
CA ARG A 105 18.07 -14.48 5.12
C ARG A 105 17.17 -15.70 5.18
N ILE A 106 17.76 -16.87 5.38
CA ILE A 106 17.05 -18.14 5.52
C ILE A 106 17.22 -18.62 6.95
N TYR A 107 16.11 -18.99 7.58
CA TYR A 107 16.06 -19.45 8.97
C TYR A 107 15.98 -20.98 9.05
N ARG A 108 16.06 -21.52 10.26
CA ARG A 108 16.13 -22.97 10.49
C ARG A 108 14.86 -23.69 10.04
N ASP A 109 13.72 -23.06 10.25
CA ASP A 109 12.39 -23.51 9.83
C ASP A 109 12.12 -23.34 8.32
N GLN A 110 13.14 -22.99 7.52
CA GLN A 110 13.05 -22.68 6.08
C GLN A 110 12.21 -21.44 5.73
N SER A 111 11.71 -20.70 6.71
CA SER A 111 11.17 -19.38 6.47
C SER A 111 12.27 -18.44 5.97
N ARG A 112 11.88 -17.43 5.20
CA ARG A 112 12.82 -16.53 4.52
C ARG A 112 12.46 -15.09 4.83
N ARG A 113 13.46 -14.21 4.91
CA ARG A 113 13.25 -12.76 5.00
C ARG A 113 14.09 -12.07 3.94
N GLY A 114 13.42 -11.39 3.01
CA GLY A 114 14.09 -10.51 2.06
C GLY A 114 14.69 -9.29 2.77
N THR A 115 15.58 -8.58 2.10
CA THR A 115 16.19 -7.35 2.60
C THR A 115 16.09 -6.31 1.51
N TYR A 116 15.30 -5.26 1.74
CA TYR A 116 15.23 -4.14 0.81
C TYR A 116 16.56 -3.39 0.79
N THR A 117 16.97 -2.93 -0.38
CA THR A 117 18.21 -2.16 -0.51
C THR A 117 18.05 -0.77 0.09
N PRO A 118 19.15 -0.10 0.48
CA PRO A 118 19.09 1.29 0.96
C PRO A 118 18.41 2.24 -0.05
N GLN A 119 18.62 2.02 -1.34
CA GLN A 119 18.02 2.82 -2.43
C GLN A 119 16.50 2.60 -2.48
N GLU A 120 16.05 1.35 -2.36
CA GLU A 120 14.61 1.05 -2.30
C GLU A 120 13.96 1.63 -1.04
N GLN A 121 14.60 1.48 0.13
CA GLN A 121 14.14 2.09 1.37
C GLN A 121 14.08 3.61 1.28
N ALA A 122 15.02 4.26 0.60
CA ALA A 122 14.99 5.70 0.36
C ALA A 122 13.79 6.11 -0.52
N GLY A 123 13.46 5.31 -1.54
CA GLY A 123 12.26 5.52 -2.36
C GLY A 123 10.96 5.38 -1.57
N GLU A 124 10.85 4.36 -0.72
CA GLU A 124 9.68 4.16 0.15
C GLU A 124 9.57 5.29 1.20
N LEU A 125 10.68 5.69 1.81
CA LEU A 125 10.73 6.81 2.74
C LEU A 125 10.33 8.13 2.06
N LEU A 126 10.80 8.37 0.84
CA LEU A 126 10.40 9.53 0.04
C LEU A 126 8.88 9.56 -0.14
N GLU A 127 8.27 8.45 -0.55
CA GLU A 127 6.81 8.37 -0.72
C GLU A 127 6.09 8.75 0.59
N ARG A 128 6.52 8.22 1.74
CA ARG A 128 5.89 8.52 3.04
C ARG A 128 6.07 9.95 3.50
N LEU A 129 7.25 10.52 3.30
CA LEU A 129 7.51 11.92 3.62
C LEU A 129 6.64 12.85 2.77
N LEU A 130 6.44 12.51 1.50
CA LEU A 130 5.58 13.28 0.60
C LEU A 130 4.11 13.18 1.02
N LEU A 131 3.62 11.99 1.37
CA LEU A 131 2.26 11.81 1.88
C LEU A 131 2.03 12.63 3.15
N LEU A 132 2.98 12.63 4.08
CA LEU A 132 2.91 13.45 5.30
C LEU A 132 2.88 14.94 4.97
N GLY A 133 3.68 15.38 4.00
CA GLY A 133 3.69 16.76 3.54
C GLY A 133 2.37 17.19 2.91
N LEU A 134 1.81 16.34 2.05
CA LEU A 134 0.53 16.58 1.39
C LEU A 134 -0.63 16.65 2.39
N GLU A 135 -0.65 15.77 3.39
CA GLU A 135 -1.61 15.81 4.49
C GLU A 135 -1.53 17.14 5.25
N ARG A 136 -0.32 17.56 5.65
CA ARG A 136 -0.07 18.83 6.37
C ARG A 136 -0.44 20.08 5.56
N GLU A 137 -0.46 19.99 4.24
CA GLU A 137 -0.81 21.11 3.33
C GLU A 137 -2.28 21.04 2.87
N GLY A 138 -3.08 20.11 3.41
CA GLY A 138 -4.51 20.02 3.11
C GLY A 138 -4.82 19.46 1.72
N PHE A 139 -3.91 18.67 1.14
CA PHE A 139 -4.16 17.88 -0.08
C PHE A 139 -4.82 16.52 0.21
N ALA A 140 -5.22 16.28 1.47
CA ALA A 140 -5.93 15.08 1.89
C ALA A 140 -7.37 14.99 1.32
N SER A 141 -7.86 16.01 0.60
CA SER A 141 -9.19 16.00 -0.02
C SER A 141 -9.36 14.89 -1.06
N SER A 142 -8.28 14.44 -1.70
CA SER A 142 -8.27 13.25 -2.56
C SER A 142 -7.09 12.34 -2.22
N THR A 143 -7.36 11.24 -1.51
CA THR A 143 -6.37 10.20 -1.22
C THR A 143 -5.74 9.65 -2.49
N TYR A 144 -6.53 9.52 -3.56
CA TYR A 144 -6.04 9.11 -4.87
C TYR A 144 -4.95 10.05 -5.39
N ALA A 145 -5.22 11.36 -5.45
CA ALA A 145 -4.26 12.33 -5.97
C ALA A 145 -2.98 12.37 -5.12
N ALA A 146 -3.12 12.34 -3.80
CA ALA A 146 -1.97 12.33 -2.90
C ALA A 146 -1.08 11.09 -3.09
N ARG A 147 -1.70 9.91 -3.21
CA ARG A 147 -1.00 8.64 -3.45
C ARG A 147 -0.38 8.57 -4.84
N ALA A 148 -1.11 8.95 -5.88
CA ALA A 148 -0.60 9.02 -7.26
C ALA A 148 0.62 9.92 -7.36
N TRP A 149 0.56 11.10 -6.76
CA TRP A 149 1.68 12.04 -6.78
C TRP A 149 2.90 11.54 -6.01
N ALA A 150 2.70 11.01 -4.79
CA ALA A 150 3.80 10.45 -4.00
C ALA A 150 4.44 9.22 -4.66
N ARG A 151 3.62 8.36 -5.27
CA ARG A 151 4.08 7.21 -6.07
C ARG A 151 4.92 7.67 -7.26
N ALA A 152 4.42 8.61 -8.07
CA ALA A 152 5.13 9.10 -9.24
C ALA A 152 6.50 9.69 -8.86
N ALA A 153 6.58 10.38 -7.72
CA ALA A 153 7.86 10.86 -7.18
C ALA A 153 8.82 9.71 -6.82
N ARG A 154 8.33 8.63 -6.18
CA ARG A 154 9.15 7.43 -5.90
C ARG A 154 9.62 6.75 -7.18
N LEU A 155 8.76 6.66 -8.20
CA LEU A 155 9.12 6.03 -9.48
C LEU A 155 10.13 6.86 -10.25
N LEU A 156 9.98 8.19 -10.29
CA LEU A 156 10.97 9.09 -10.87
C LEU A 156 12.31 9.03 -10.14
N PHE A 157 12.28 8.93 -8.81
CA PHE A 157 13.49 8.68 -8.02
C PHE A 157 14.15 7.34 -8.40
N SER A 158 13.37 6.27 -8.45
CA SER A 158 13.86 4.93 -8.79
C SER A 158 14.41 4.87 -10.22
N ALA A 159 13.74 5.51 -11.18
CA ALA A 159 14.20 5.62 -12.55
C ALA A 159 15.55 6.35 -12.62
N ARG A 160 15.72 7.44 -11.88
CA ARG A 160 16.97 8.18 -11.84
C ARG A 160 18.11 7.39 -11.22
N VAL A 161 17.84 6.65 -10.14
CA VAL A 161 18.83 5.73 -9.55
C VAL A 161 19.19 4.64 -10.56
N ALA A 162 18.22 4.08 -11.27
CA ALA A 162 18.49 3.06 -12.28
C ALA A 162 19.38 3.57 -13.43
N GLU A 163 19.18 4.82 -13.88
CA GLU A 163 20.07 5.48 -14.84
C GLU A 163 21.51 5.62 -14.31
N GLU A 164 21.66 6.03 -13.05
CA GLU A 164 22.97 6.27 -12.42
C GLU A 164 23.77 4.97 -12.23
N TYR A 165 23.10 3.87 -11.87
CA TYR A 165 23.73 2.57 -11.66
C TYR A 165 23.74 1.68 -12.92
N GLY A 166 23.09 2.10 -14.01
CA GLY A 166 22.94 1.33 -15.24
C GLY A 166 22.06 0.08 -15.12
N ASN A 167 21.34 -0.10 -14.01
CA ASN A 167 20.43 -1.22 -13.79
C ASN A 167 19.40 -0.93 -12.67
N ASP A 168 18.34 -1.72 -12.61
CA ASP A 168 17.26 -1.66 -11.63
C ASP A 168 17.34 -2.81 -10.59
N SER A 169 18.52 -3.41 -10.36
CA SER A 169 18.67 -4.58 -9.48
C SER A 169 18.50 -4.26 -7.99
N PHE A 170 18.44 -2.98 -7.64
CA PHE A 170 18.19 -2.52 -6.28
C PHE A 170 16.71 -2.61 -5.88
N LEU A 171 15.80 -2.75 -6.84
CA LEU A 171 14.37 -2.89 -6.60
C LEU A 171 13.97 -4.36 -6.43
N ASP A 172 13.02 -4.60 -5.53
CA ASP A 172 12.35 -5.88 -5.46
C ASP A 172 11.55 -6.19 -6.75
N PRO A 173 11.15 -7.45 -6.99
CA PRO A 173 10.49 -7.85 -8.24
C PRO A 173 9.19 -7.10 -8.52
N ASP A 174 8.40 -6.79 -7.48
CA ASP A 174 7.15 -6.06 -7.65
C ASP A 174 7.43 -4.60 -8.01
N ARG A 175 8.41 -3.97 -7.34
CA ARG A 175 8.79 -2.57 -7.61
C ARG A 175 9.46 -2.41 -8.96
N LYS A 176 10.23 -3.42 -9.37
CA LYS A 176 10.83 -3.50 -10.69
C LYS A 176 9.76 -3.61 -11.78
N GLN A 177 8.78 -4.48 -11.59
CA GLN A 177 7.67 -4.62 -12.52
C GLN A 177 6.84 -3.33 -12.60
N GLU A 178 6.52 -2.73 -11.45
CA GLU A 178 5.81 -1.46 -11.38
C GLU A 178 6.55 -0.32 -12.10
N LEU A 179 7.87 -0.23 -11.94
CA LEU A 179 8.69 0.76 -12.63
C LEU A 179 8.67 0.54 -14.16
N ARG A 180 8.79 -0.72 -14.61
CA ARG A 180 8.73 -1.07 -16.03
C ARG A 180 7.37 -0.72 -16.64
N ASP A 181 6.29 -1.14 -15.99
CA ASP A 181 4.92 -0.85 -16.45
C ASP A 181 4.67 0.66 -16.54
N TRP A 182 5.15 1.43 -15.56
CA TRP A 182 5.01 2.89 -15.57
C TRP A 182 5.84 3.57 -16.68
N ILE A 183 7.03 3.04 -16.98
CA ILE A 183 7.88 3.52 -18.06
C ILE A 183 7.25 3.22 -19.43
N GLU A 184 6.79 1.99 -19.63
CA GLU A 184 6.34 1.47 -20.92
C GLU A 184 4.89 1.88 -21.23
N ARG A 185 4.01 1.89 -20.22
CA ARG A 185 2.55 1.98 -20.36
C ARG A 185 1.96 2.90 -19.29
N GLY A 186 2.52 4.10 -19.16
CA GLY A 186 2.15 5.07 -18.14
C GLY A 186 0.66 5.34 -18.02
N ASP A 187 -0.03 5.52 -19.14
CA ASP A 187 -1.46 5.86 -19.15
C ASP A 187 -2.34 4.66 -18.74
N GLU A 188 -1.97 3.43 -19.11
CA GLU A 188 -2.64 2.20 -18.65
C GLU A 188 -2.30 1.85 -17.19
N SER A 189 -1.12 2.28 -16.73
CA SER A 189 -0.69 2.06 -15.35
C SER A 189 -1.63 2.72 -14.36
N ASP A 190 -2.27 3.84 -14.70
CA ASP A 190 -3.13 4.59 -13.77
C ASP A 190 -4.45 3.84 -13.46
N ASP A 191 -5.07 3.21 -14.46
CA ASP A 191 -6.28 2.39 -14.25
C ASP A 191 -5.98 1.15 -13.40
N LEU A 192 -4.84 0.51 -13.66
CA LEU A 192 -4.36 -0.62 -12.87
C LEU A 192 -4.03 -0.22 -11.42
N LEU A 193 -3.64 1.03 -11.18
CA LEU A 193 -3.37 1.53 -9.82
C LEU A 193 -4.63 1.69 -9.00
N VAL A 194 -5.71 2.22 -9.58
CA VAL A 194 -7.00 2.31 -8.87
C VAL A 194 -7.44 0.92 -8.46
N ALA A 195 -7.36 -0.06 -9.38
CA ALA A 195 -7.68 -1.46 -9.08
C ALA A 195 -6.76 -2.06 -8.00
N SER A 196 -5.46 -1.81 -8.07
CA SER A 196 -4.46 -2.31 -7.10
C SER A 196 -4.67 -1.72 -5.71
N TRP A 197 -4.85 -0.40 -5.59
CA TRP A 197 -5.05 0.27 -4.30
C TRP A 197 -6.42 0.00 -3.69
N SER A 198 -7.45 -0.12 -4.51
CA SER A 198 -8.80 -0.48 -4.05
C SER A 198 -8.93 -1.95 -3.65
N SER A 199 -8.06 -2.84 -4.14
CA SER A 199 -8.03 -4.26 -3.78
C SER A 199 -6.98 -4.59 -2.71
N SER A 200 -6.12 -3.63 -2.37
CA SER A 200 -5.15 -3.73 -1.27
C SER A 200 -5.86 -3.96 0.06
N ARG A 201 -5.19 -4.61 1.03
CA ARG A 201 -5.79 -4.92 2.35
C ARG A 201 -6.27 -3.69 3.12
N GLY A 202 -5.69 -2.52 2.84
CA GLY A 202 -6.10 -1.26 3.46
C GLY A 202 -7.23 -0.54 2.72
N ASN A 203 -7.69 -1.03 1.56
CA ASN A 203 -8.68 -0.37 0.68
C ASN A 203 -8.44 1.14 0.56
N VAL A 204 -7.19 1.51 0.32
CA VAL A 204 -6.68 2.89 0.49
C VAL A 204 -7.42 3.89 -0.41
N VAL A 205 -7.98 3.41 -1.53
CA VAL A 205 -8.74 4.21 -2.49
C VAL A 205 -10.09 3.52 -2.76
N ASP A 206 -11.17 4.30 -2.75
CA ASP A 206 -12.48 3.86 -3.22
C ASP A 206 -12.52 3.92 -4.76
N PRO A 207 -12.67 2.78 -5.46
CA PRO A 207 -12.64 2.76 -6.92
C PRO A 207 -13.83 3.51 -7.55
N ARG A 208 -14.90 3.76 -6.79
CA ARG A 208 -16.07 4.53 -7.25
C ARG A 208 -15.81 6.03 -7.32
N ARG A 209 -14.84 6.52 -6.54
CA ARG A 209 -14.49 7.95 -6.46
C ARG A 209 -13.45 8.34 -7.50
N GLY A 210 -12.54 7.43 -7.87
CA GLY A 210 -11.55 7.65 -8.93
C GLY A 210 -10.65 8.87 -8.68
N GLY A 211 -10.33 9.58 -9.75
CA GLY A 211 -9.57 10.83 -9.69
C GLY A 211 -10.38 12.01 -9.13
N PRO A 212 -9.75 13.18 -8.85
CA PRO A 212 -10.40 14.32 -8.22
C PRO A 212 -11.66 14.81 -8.92
N ASP A 213 -11.67 14.86 -10.26
CA ASP A 213 -12.84 15.31 -11.04
C ASP A 213 -14.01 14.33 -10.93
N SER A 214 -13.73 13.02 -11.05
CA SER A 214 -14.70 11.96 -10.81
C SER A 214 -15.22 11.99 -9.37
N GLN A 215 -14.34 12.29 -8.41
CA GLN A 215 -14.69 12.42 -7.00
C GLN A 215 -15.64 13.61 -6.78
N VAL A 216 -15.41 14.77 -7.40
CA VAL A 216 -16.36 15.92 -7.33
C VAL A 216 -17.75 15.50 -7.79
N GLN A 217 -17.85 14.81 -8.93
CA GLN A 217 -19.13 14.35 -9.47
C GLN A 217 -19.80 13.34 -8.55
N TYR A 218 -19.02 12.37 -8.04
CA TYR A 218 -19.47 11.38 -7.07
C TYR A 218 -20.06 12.04 -5.82
N GLU A 219 -19.32 12.97 -5.20
CA GLU A 219 -19.76 13.65 -3.97
C GLU A 219 -21.01 14.51 -4.21
N ARG A 220 -21.11 15.18 -5.37
CA ARG A 220 -22.32 15.95 -5.75
C ARG A 220 -23.56 15.05 -5.85
N HIS A 221 -23.44 13.89 -6.49
CA HIS A 221 -24.53 12.93 -6.59
C HIS A 221 -24.87 12.28 -5.24
N ALA A 222 -23.84 11.94 -4.45
CA ALA A 222 -23.99 11.36 -3.13
C ALA A 222 -24.71 12.31 -2.17
N ARG A 223 -24.42 13.62 -2.21
CA ARG A 223 -25.14 14.65 -1.43
C ARG A 223 -26.65 14.63 -1.66
N GLN A 224 -27.09 14.46 -2.91
CA GLN A 224 -28.51 14.44 -3.28
C GLN A 224 -29.24 13.20 -2.73
N THR A 225 -28.53 12.10 -2.51
CA THR A 225 -29.08 10.81 -2.06
C THR A 225 -28.43 10.32 -0.76
N CYS A 226 -28.05 11.27 0.10
CA CYS A 226 -27.11 11.06 1.20
C CYS A 226 -27.25 9.73 1.93
N THR A 227 -28.35 9.49 2.66
CA THR A 227 -28.50 8.30 3.51
C THR A 227 -28.34 7.00 2.72
N ARG A 228 -28.89 6.95 1.49
CA ARG A 228 -28.75 5.79 0.60
C ARG A 228 -27.30 5.62 0.13
N SER A 229 -26.63 6.70 -0.24
CA SER A 229 -25.23 6.67 -0.64
C SER A 229 -24.33 6.23 0.52
N LEU A 230 -24.58 6.72 1.74
CA LEU A 230 -23.82 6.36 2.93
C LEU A 230 -23.96 4.88 3.25
N LEU A 231 -25.20 4.36 3.23
CA LEU A 231 -25.49 2.96 3.42
C LEU A 231 -24.79 2.10 2.34
N SER A 232 -24.88 2.50 1.08
CA SER A 232 -24.21 1.82 -0.05
C SER A 232 -22.70 1.78 0.14
N ASP A 233 -22.07 2.88 0.58
CA ASP A 233 -20.65 2.95 0.89
C ASP A 233 -20.24 1.93 1.94
N HIS A 234 -20.95 1.90 3.08
CA HIS A 234 -20.61 0.99 4.17
C HIS A 234 -20.80 -0.49 3.77
N LEU A 235 -21.85 -0.80 3.01
CA LEU A 235 -22.05 -2.17 2.51
C LEU A 235 -20.98 -2.58 1.51
N ALA A 236 -20.58 -1.68 0.60
CA ALA A 236 -19.52 -1.95 -0.37
C ALA A 236 -18.16 -2.13 0.33
N GLU A 237 -17.87 -1.36 1.37
CA GLU A 237 -16.67 -1.52 2.20
C GLU A 237 -16.64 -2.87 2.92
N ALA A 238 -17.75 -3.26 3.57
CA ALA A 238 -17.87 -4.56 4.23
C ALA A 238 -17.63 -5.73 3.26
N ALA A 239 -18.21 -5.66 2.05
CA ALA A 239 -18.03 -6.68 1.02
C ALA A 239 -16.57 -6.79 0.53
N ARG A 240 -15.89 -5.66 0.32
CA ARG A 240 -14.46 -5.65 -0.07
C ARG A 240 -13.58 -6.24 1.03
N ASN A 241 -13.81 -5.88 2.28
CA ASN A 241 -13.09 -6.41 3.43
C ASN A 241 -13.24 -7.93 3.55
N LEU A 242 -14.47 -8.45 3.38
CA LEU A 242 -14.74 -9.89 3.37
C LEU A 242 -13.98 -10.61 2.24
N ALA A 243 -14.07 -10.12 1.01
CA ALA A 243 -13.42 -10.74 -0.13
C ALA A 243 -11.88 -10.77 0.01
N ALA A 244 -11.28 -9.69 0.53
CA ALA A 244 -9.83 -9.63 0.78
C ALA A 244 -9.40 -10.62 1.89
N ARG A 245 -10.21 -10.77 2.93
CA ARG A 245 -9.98 -11.74 4.01
C ARG A 245 -10.05 -13.18 3.49
N VAL A 246 -11.10 -13.54 2.75
CA VAL A 246 -11.28 -14.90 2.19
C VAL A 246 -10.07 -15.31 1.35
N ARG A 247 -9.66 -14.47 0.37
CA ARG A 247 -8.48 -14.76 -0.47
C ARG A 247 -7.21 -14.97 0.35
N THR A 248 -7.05 -14.21 1.44
CA THR A 248 -5.89 -14.36 2.30
C THR A 248 -5.93 -15.67 3.10
N VAL A 249 -7.08 -16.04 3.66
CA VAL A 249 -7.26 -17.29 4.40
C VAL A 249 -7.03 -18.50 3.48
N GLU A 250 -7.54 -18.48 2.25
CA GLU A 250 -7.30 -19.53 1.25
C GLU A 250 -5.79 -19.69 0.96
N ALA A 251 -5.07 -18.58 0.76
CA ALA A 251 -3.62 -18.63 0.52
C ALA A 251 -2.84 -19.21 1.72
N LEU A 252 -3.30 -18.96 2.96
CA LEU A 252 -2.70 -19.52 4.17
C LEU A 252 -2.97 -21.01 4.32
N LEU A 253 -4.19 -21.45 3.99
CA LEU A 253 -4.57 -22.87 3.98
C LEU A 253 -3.75 -23.64 2.94
N ASP A 254 -3.67 -23.11 1.71
CA ASP A 254 -2.91 -23.69 0.60
C ASP A 254 -1.41 -23.79 0.87
N SER A 255 -0.88 -22.93 1.75
CA SER A 255 0.52 -22.96 2.17
C SER A 255 0.78 -23.82 3.40
N GLY A 256 -0.26 -24.44 3.97
CA GLY A 256 -0.15 -25.29 5.16
C GLY A 256 0.14 -24.51 6.44
N LEU A 257 -0.05 -23.19 6.45
CA LEU A 257 0.18 -22.35 7.64
C LEU A 257 -1.00 -22.38 8.62
N ILE A 258 -2.19 -22.76 8.15
CA ILE A 258 -3.39 -22.95 8.97
C ILE A 258 -4.08 -24.26 8.59
N THR A 259 -4.90 -24.79 9.50
CA THR A 259 -5.70 -26.00 9.22
C THR A 259 -7.02 -25.66 8.53
N ALA A 260 -7.65 -26.65 7.92
CA ALA A 260 -8.98 -26.51 7.33
C ALA A 260 -10.04 -26.09 8.38
N GLU A 261 -9.91 -26.58 9.61
CA GLU A 261 -10.77 -26.19 10.74
C GLU A 261 -10.61 -24.72 11.08
N THR A 262 -9.37 -24.23 11.19
CA THR A 262 -9.09 -22.81 11.44
C THR A 262 -9.59 -21.91 10.30
N ALA A 263 -9.40 -22.35 9.04
CA ALA A 263 -9.87 -21.63 7.87
C ALA A 263 -11.41 -21.52 7.87
N LYS A 264 -12.11 -22.63 8.15
CA LYS A 264 -13.56 -22.67 8.25
C LYS A 264 -14.08 -21.75 9.37
N ALA A 265 -13.52 -21.86 10.58
CA ALA A 265 -13.92 -21.01 11.71
C ALA A 265 -13.70 -19.52 11.41
N SER A 266 -12.60 -19.17 10.74
CA SER A 266 -12.32 -17.81 10.32
C SER A 266 -13.35 -17.29 9.32
N ALA A 267 -13.69 -18.10 8.30
CA ALA A 267 -14.68 -17.74 7.28
C ALA A 267 -16.08 -17.56 7.88
N GLU A 268 -16.51 -18.47 8.76
CA GLU A 268 -17.78 -18.37 9.47
C GLU A 268 -17.86 -17.11 10.31
N LYS A 269 -16.80 -16.82 11.10
CA LYS A 269 -16.72 -15.59 11.90
C LYS A 269 -16.77 -14.33 11.02
N ALA A 270 -16.11 -14.34 9.86
CA ALA A 270 -16.12 -13.23 8.93
C ALA A 270 -17.53 -12.99 8.36
N ALA A 271 -18.20 -14.05 7.93
CA ALA A 271 -19.56 -14.01 7.41
C ALA A 271 -20.56 -13.53 8.46
N SER A 272 -20.47 -14.03 9.71
CA SER A 272 -21.33 -13.57 10.81
C SER A 272 -21.11 -12.10 11.16
N ALA A 273 -19.85 -11.64 11.17
CA ALA A 273 -19.54 -10.23 11.45
C ALA A 273 -20.05 -9.30 10.33
N GLU A 274 -19.94 -9.70 9.06
CA GLU A 274 -20.50 -8.96 7.93
C GLU A 274 -22.02 -8.90 8.02
N ALA A 275 -22.69 -10.03 8.28
CA ALA A 275 -24.13 -10.09 8.43
C ALA A 275 -24.63 -9.20 9.59
N ALA A 276 -23.93 -9.22 10.73
CA ALA A 276 -24.25 -8.35 11.87
C ALA A 276 -24.04 -6.86 11.54
N THR A 277 -22.94 -6.53 10.87
CA THR A 277 -22.65 -5.16 10.42
C THR A 277 -23.75 -4.66 9.46
N ARG A 278 -24.11 -5.48 8.48
CA ARG A 278 -25.18 -5.19 7.52
C ARG A 278 -26.53 -5.02 8.21
N ALA A 279 -26.89 -5.92 9.14
CA ALA A 279 -28.13 -5.80 9.91
C ALA A 279 -28.16 -4.50 10.72
N SER A 280 -27.05 -4.16 11.39
CA SER A 280 -26.93 -2.90 12.15
C SER A 280 -27.08 -1.66 11.25
N LEU A 281 -26.44 -1.65 10.08
CA LEU A 281 -26.51 -0.54 9.14
C LEU A 281 -27.92 -0.35 8.56
N LEU A 282 -28.67 -1.44 8.38
CA LEU A 282 -30.05 -1.38 7.92
C LEU A 282 -31.02 -0.96 9.03
N ALA A 283 -30.77 -1.39 10.28
CA ALA A 283 -31.60 -1.03 11.44
C ALA A 283 -31.38 0.41 11.90
N SER A 284 -30.18 0.96 11.69
CA SER A 284 -29.82 2.33 12.06
C SER A 284 -28.98 2.96 10.95
N PRO A 285 -29.63 3.48 9.89
CA PRO A 285 -28.93 4.09 8.78
C PRO A 285 -28.05 5.26 9.23
N PRO A 286 -26.87 5.44 8.62
CA PRO A 286 -25.96 6.53 8.95
C PRO A 286 -26.59 7.90 8.71
N VAL A 287 -26.33 8.84 9.63
CA VAL A 287 -26.78 10.23 9.56
C VAL A 287 -25.89 11.03 8.60
N CYS A 288 -26.49 12.01 7.93
CA CYS A 288 -25.89 12.80 6.86
C CYS A 288 -24.94 13.92 7.29
N ASP A 289 -24.89 14.22 8.59
CA ASP A 289 -24.22 15.42 9.08
C ASP A 289 -22.69 15.33 8.89
N GLY A 290 -22.12 16.38 8.29
CA GLY A 290 -20.67 16.59 8.20
C GLY A 290 -19.88 15.64 7.30
N ARG A 291 -20.48 14.57 6.73
CA ARG A 291 -19.73 13.59 5.92
C ARG A 291 -19.24 14.16 4.59
N PHE A 292 -20.05 15.00 3.95
CA PHE A 292 -19.70 15.60 2.66
C PHE A 292 -18.81 16.83 2.80
N GLY A 293 -17.69 16.65 3.50
CA GLY A 293 -16.71 17.70 3.83
C GLY A 293 -15.54 17.82 2.84
N ALA A 294 -15.65 17.30 1.61
CA ALA A 294 -14.69 17.65 0.57
C ALA A 294 -14.96 19.09 0.12
N ASP A 295 -14.15 20.04 0.60
CA ASP A 295 -14.07 21.38 0.01
C ASP A 295 -13.72 21.19 -1.47
N GLU A 296 -14.62 21.58 -2.37
CA GLU A 296 -14.43 21.48 -3.81
C GLU A 296 -13.13 22.18 -4.24
N ALA A 297 -12.74 23.25 -3.53
CA ALA A 297 -11.45 23.90 -3.73
C ALA A 297 -10.26 22.98 -3.39
N GLY A 298 -10.39 22.10 -2.38
CA GLY A 298 -9.39 21.07 -2.06
C GLY A 298 -9.27 19.99 -3.13
N LEU A 299 -10.38 19.58 -3.75
CA LEU A 299 -10.37 18.66 -4.89
C LEU A 299 -9.75 19.31 -6.13
N HIS A 300 -10.04 20.58 -6.40
CA HIS A 300 -9.37 21.32 -7.49
C HIS A 300 -7.86 21.47 -7.25
N ARG A 301 -7.42 21.75 -6.01
CA ARG A 301 -5.98 21.72 -5.66
C ARG A 301 -5.36 20.35 -5.92
N SER A 302 -6.09 19.28 -5.61
CA SER A 302 -5.66 17.89 -5.84
C SER A 302 -5.58 17.54 -7.33
N ALA A 303 -6.47 18.09 -8.16
CA ALA A 303 -6.40 17.95 -9.62
C ALA A 303 -5.16 18.65 -10.22
N ALA A 304 -4.84 19.86 -9.72
CA ALA A 304 -3.64 20.58 -10.13
C ALA A 304 -2.35 19.82 -9.78
N LEU A 305 -2.35 19.11 -8.64
CA LEU A 305 -1.27 18.23 -8.20
C LEU A 305 -1.03 17.09 -9.21
N LEU A 306 -2.09 16.41 -9.66
CA LEU A 306 -1.98 15.37 -10.69
C LEU A 306 -1.48 15.93 -12.03
N ALA A 307 -1.94 17.11 -12.43
CA ALA A 307 -1.46 17.74 -13.66
C ALA A 307 0.05 18.07 -13.61
N GLU A 308 0.60 18.38 -12.43
CA GLU A 308 2.05 18.56 -12.25
C GLU A 308 2.81 17.24 -12.44
N VAL A 309 2.29 16.14 -11.91
CA VAL A 309 2.85 14.81 -12.13
C VAL A 309 2.83 14.47 -13.60
N SER A 310 1.68 14.52 -14.27
CA SER A 310 1.58 14.16 -15.70
C SER A 310 2.52 14.99 -16.58
N ARG A 311 2.86 16.24 -16.19
CA ARG A 311 3.92 17.02 -16.86
C ARG A 311 5.31 16.47 -16.58
N ALA A 312 5.64 16.16 -15.33
CA ALA A 312 6.92 15.57 -14.96
C ALA A 312 7.16 14.21 -15.61
N GLU A 313 6.14 13.36 -15.69
CA GLU A 313 6.22 12.05 -16.33
C GLU A 313 6.44 12.17 -17.83
N ARG A 314 5.66 13.02 -18.52
CA ARG A 314 5.87 13.29 -19.96
C ARG A 314 7.26 13.82 -20.24
N ALA A 315 7.73 14.79 -19.46
CA ALA A 315 9.09 15.32 -19.60
C ALA A 315 10.18 14.27 -19.33
N PHE A 316 9.92 13.27 -18.48
CA PHE A 316 10.81 12.12 -18.30
C PHE A 316 10.81 11.21 -19.54
N ARG A 317 9.63 10.80 -20.03
CA ARG A 317 9.48 9.92 -21.20
C ARG A 317 10.08 10.55 -22.47
N GLU A 318 9.86 11.85 -22.69
CA GLU A 318 10.44 12.61 -23.81
C GLU A 318 11.97 12.67 -23.75
N ARG A 319 12.56 12.78 -22.55
CA ARG A 319 14.03 12.72 -22.40
C ARG A 319 14.56 11.33 -22.72
N LYS A 320 13.86 10.29 -22.27
CA LYS A 320 14.25 8.90 -22.53
C LYS A 320 14.19 8.55 -24.03
N SER A 321 13.14 8.98 -24.74
CA SER A 321 13.01 8.76 -26.17
C SER A 321 14.09 9.50 -26.99
N ARG A 322 14.48 10.71 -26.55
CA ARG A 322 15.58 11.46 -27.18
C ARG A 322 16.96 10.84 -26.92
N GLY A 323 17.18 10.29 -25.73
CA GLY A 323 18.43 9.57 -25.39
C GLY A 323 18.60 8.31 -26.24
N SER A 324 17.53 7.56 -26.47
CA SER A 324 17.55 6.31 -27.26
C SER A 324 17.77 6.51 -28.77
N ASN A 325 17.64 7.73 -29.30
CA ASN A 325 17.85 8.04 -30.73
C ASN A 325 19.27 8.53 -31.04
N ASN A 326 20.11 8.70 -30.02
CA ASN A 326 21.50 9.17 -30.14
C ASN A 326 22.54 8.08 -29.83
N ASP A 327 22.09 6.86 -29.54
CA ASP A 327 22.89 5.62 -29.43
C ASP A 327 22.62 4.72 -30.64
#